data_AF-A0A4Y7U5N3-F1
#
_entry.id   AF-A0A4Y7U5N3-F1
#
_cell.length_a   1.000
_cell.length_b   1.000
_cell.length_c   1.000
_cell.angle_alpha   90.00
_cell.angle_beta   90.00
_cell.angle_gamma   90.00
#
_symmetry.space_group_name_H-M   'P 1'
#
loop_
_entity.id
_entity.type
_entity.pdbx_description
1 polymer ?
#
loop_
_entity_poly.entity_id
_entity_poly.type
_entity_poly.pdbx_seq_one_letter_code
_entity_poly.pdbx_strand_id
1 'polypeptide(L)'
;GGIQLPIMVLNPESTSFPSIIQYQLEPEIYSIKGLNAFLKIAREKNLRDFPIHIKLDTGMHRLGFEENTIGELIATLKGNTTVKVQSVLSHLATSDDMNHYDFVISQIHLFEKLSSELITELGINPIRHILNTSGISNFPEAQYNMVRLGIGLYGVSNDPVEQKYLENVGTLKSIISQVRTIPAGDSVGYGRRF
;
A
#
# COMPACT_ATOMS: atom_id res chain seq x y z
N GLY A 1 -8.17 -23.78 -11.06
CA GLY A 1 -8.28 -23.58 -9.61
C GLY A 1 -7.11 -22.71 -9.17
N GLY A 2 -7.35 -21.73 -8.31
CA GLY A 2 -6.37 -20.72 -7.88
C GLY A 2 -7.09 -19.49 -7.33
N ILE A 3 -6.36 -18.51 -6.80
CA ILE A 3 -6.94 -17.22 -6.41
C ILE A 3 -7.45 -16.54 -7.68
N GLN A 4 -8.73 -16.15 -7.70
CA GLN A 4 -9.39 -15.46 -8.82
C GLN A 4 -9.79 -14.02 -8.47
N LEU A 5 -9.59 -13.61 -7.22
CA LEU A 5 -9.81 -12.23 -6.79
C LEU A 5 -8.74 -11.32 -7.39
N PRO A 6 -9.04 -10.03 -7.64
CA PRO A 6 -8.05 -9.05 -8.08
C PRO A 6 -6.83 -9.02 -7.14
N ILE A 7 -5.63 -8.99 -7.72
CA ILE A 7 -4.36 -8.93 -6.97
C ILE A 7 -3.64 -7.65 -7.36
N MET A 8 -3.68 -6.68 -6.45
CA MET A 8 -2.93 -5.44 -6.57
C MET A 8 -1.46 -5.68 -6.19
N VAL A 9 -0.54 -5.26 -7.06
CA VAL A 9 0.90 -5.25 -6.79
C VAL A 9 1.30 -3.88 -6.28
N LEU A 10 1.66 -3.79 -5.00
CA LEU A 10 2.19 -2.56 -4.40
C LEU A 10 3.66 -2.37 -4.80
N ASN A 11 4.02 -1.14 -5.19
CA ASN A 11 5.39 -0.77 -5.60
C ASN A 11 6.00 -1.64 -6.72
N PRO A 12 5.32 -1.85 -7.87
CA PRO A 12 5.89 -2.65 -8.95
C PRO A 12 7.11 -1.97 -9.59
N GLU A 13 8.06 -2.79 -10.04
CA GLU A 13 9.17 -2.37 -10.89
C GLU A 13 8.76 -2.41 -12.37
N SER A 14 9.25 -1.49 -13.20
CA SER A 14 8.85 -1.46 -14.62
C SER A 14 9.25 -2.71 -15.40
N THR A 15 10.29 -3.41 -14.96
CA THR A 15 10.75 -4.70 -15.52
C THR A 15 9.75 -5.83 -15.29
N SER A 16 8.86 -5.72 -14.30
CA SER A 16 7.85 -6.74 -13.98
C SER A 16 6.53 -6.55 -14.72
N PHE A 17 6.33 -5.43 -15.41
CA PHE A 17 5.09 -5.13 -16.16
C PHE A 17 4.67 -6.24 -17.15
N PRO A 18 5.57 -6.88 -17.93
CA PRO A 18 5.17 -8.00 -18.77
C PRO A 18 4.58 -9.17 -17.98
N SER A 19 5.16 -9.50 -16.83
CA SER A 19 4.66 -10.55 -15.93
C SER A 19 3.33 -10.16 -15.28
N ILE A 20 3.20 -8.91 -14.85
CA ILE A 20 1.95 -8.36 -14.29
C ILE A 20 0.80 -8.52 -15.28
N ILE A 21 1.03 -8.18 -16.54
CA ILE A 21 0.03 -8.36 -17.62
C ILE A 21 -0.24 -9.86 -17.84
N GLN A 22 0.80 -10.68 -17.93
CA GLN A 22 0.67 -12.12 -18.18
C GLN A 22 -0.16 -12.83 -17.12
N TYR A 23 0.00 -12.44 -15.84
CA TYR A 23 -0.70 -13.06 -14.71
C TYR A 23 -1.94 -12.28 -14.25
N GLN A 24 -2.39 -11.29 -15.04
CA GLN A 24 -3.58 -10.48 -14.73
C GLN A 24 -3.52 -9.82 -13.34
N LEU A 25 -2.32 -9.37 -12.95
CA LEU A 25 -2.11 -8.60 -11.73
C LEU A 25 -2.35 -7.11 -12.02
N GLU A 26 -2.78 -6.36 -11.02
CA GLU A 26 -3.12 -4.94 -11.16
C GLU A 26 -1.98 -4.07 -10.58
N PRO A 27 -1.22 -3.30 -11.38
CA PRO A 27 -0.09 -2.53 -10.88
C PRO A 27 -0.53 -1.25 -10.19
N GLU A 28 0.12 -0.96 -9.06
CA GLU A 28 0.18 0.40 -8.53
C GLU A 28 1.06 1.29 -9.42
N ILE A 29 0.55 2.44 -9.83
CA ILE A 29 1.24 3.47 -10.61
C ILE A 29 1.43 4.69 -9.71
N TYR A 30 2.69 5.10 -9.55
CA TYR A 30 3.10 6.14 -8.60
C TYR A 30 4.02 7.21 -9.22
N SER A 31 4.22 7.18 -10.55
CA SER A 31 5.00 8.19 -11.27
C SER A 31 4.63 8.24 -12.74
N ILE A 32 4.83 9.41 -13.39
CA ILE A 32 4.58 9.58 -14.82
C ILE A 32 5.49 8.68 -15.66
N LYS A 33 6.76 8.54 -15.27
CA LYS A 33 7.70 7.63 -15.94
C LYS A 33 7.18 6.19 -15.93
N GLY A 34 6.69 5.72 -14.78
CA GLY A 34 6.10 4.39 -14.64
C GLY A 34 4.83 4.23 -15.47
N LEU A 35 3.93 5.22 -15.45
CA LEU A 35 2.72 5.23 -16.26
C LEU A 35 3.03 5.13 -17.76
N ASN A 36 3.94 5.96 -18.26
CA ASN A 36 4.32 5.96 -19.68
C ASN A 36 4.97 4.64 -20.10
N ALA A 37 5.82 4.05 -19.25
CA ALA A 37 6.40 2.74 -19.50
C ALA A 37 5.32 1.65 -19.57
N PHE A 38 4.35 1.66 -18.64
CA PHE A 38 3.25 0.71 -18.65
C PHE A 38 2.36 0.87 -19.89
N LEU A 39 1.95 2.11 -20.20
CA LEU A 39 1.13 2.43 -21.37
C LEU A 39 1.79 2.03 -22.69
N LYS A 40 3.12 2.12 -22.79
CA LYS A 40 3.85 1.65 -23.97
C LYS A 40 3.67 0.14 -24.15
N ILE A 41 3.96 -0.66 -23.12
CA ILE A 41 3.86 -2.12 -23.17
C ILE A 41 2.40 -2.55 -23.39
N ALA A 42 1.45 -1.89 -22.71
CA ALA A 42 0.04 -2.20 -22.83
C ALA A 42 -0.50 -1.91 -24.24
N ARG A 43 -0.04 -0.84 -24.90
CA ARG A 43 -0.36 -0.55 -26.31
C ARG A 43 0.26 -1.56 -27.27
N GLU A 44 1.53 -1.93 -27.07
CA GLU A 44 2.20 -2.97 -27.87
C GLU A 44 1.46 -4.32 -27.80
N LYS A 45 0.83 -4.60 -26.66
CA LYS A 45 0.01 -5.80 -26.44
C LYS A 45 -1.48 -5.62 -26.81
N ASN A 46 -1.88 -4.48 -27.35
CA ASN A 46 -3.27 -4.12 -27.70
C ASN A 46 -4.26 -4.30 -26.53
N LEU A 47 -3.83 -4.00 -25.31
CA LEU A 47 -4.69 -4.07 -24.14
C LEU A 47 -5.72 -2.94 -24.16
N ARG A 48 -6.89 -3.23 -23.60
CA ARG A 48 -7.95 -2.26 -23.35
C ARG A 48 -8.42 -2.36 -21.91
N ASP A 49 -8.67 -1.20 -21.31
CA ASP A 49 -9.18 -1.05 -19.95
C ASP A 49 -8.42 -1.88 -18.90
N PHE A 50 -7.10 -2.08 -19.08
CA PHE A 50 -6.31 -2.84 -18.12
C PHE A 50 -6.32 -2.12 -16.75
N PRO A 51 -6.69 -2.80 -15.65
CA PRO A 51 -6.85 -2.16 -14.35
C PRO A 51 -5.51 -1.68 -13.81
N ILE A 52 -5.47 -0.42 -13.37
CA ILE A 52 -4.33 0.20 -12.69
C ILE A 52 -4.80 0.92 -11.43
N HIS A 53 -3.90 1.11 -10.48
CA HIS A 53 -4.18 1.83 -9.24
C HIS A 53 -3.29 3.06 -9.11
N ILE A 54 -3.87 4.23 -8.91
CA ILE A 54 -3.13 5.48 -8.81
C ILE A 54 -2.78 5.76 -7.35
N LYS A 55 -1.48 5.78 -7.04
CA LYS A 55 -1.00 6.14 -5.71
C LYS A 55 -0.69 7.63 -5.62
N LEU A 56 -1.31 8.30 -4.68
CA LEU A 56 -1.05 9.69 -4.33
C LEU A 56 -0.10 9.75 -3.14
N ASP A 57 0.88 10.64 -3.19
CA ASP A 57 1.67 10.96 -2.01
C ASP A 57 1.01 12.13 -1.28
N THR A 58 0.63 11.89 -0.03
CA THR A 58 0.00 12.89 0.83
C THR A 58 0.80 13.17 2.09
N GLY A 59 2.07 12.75 2.14
CA GLY A 59 2.97 13.05 3.26
C GLY A 59 3.85 11.88 3.71
N MET A 60 3.72 10.69 3.12
CA MET A 60 4.61 9.56 3.44
C MET A 60 5.95 9.69 2.69
N HIS A 61 5.98 10.37 1.55
CA HIS A 61 7.20 10.67 0.78
C HIS A 61 8.03 9.44 0.39
N ARG A 62 7.36 8.29 0.27
CA ARG A 62 7.99 7.05 -0.23
C ARG A 62 7.78 6.90 -1.72
N LEU A 63 6.52 6.91 -2.15
CA LEU A 63 6.07 6.78 -3.54
C LEU A 63 4.70 7.43 -3.67
N GLY A 64 4.42 8.02 -4.82
CA GLY A 64 3.10 8.53 -5.19
C GLY A 64 3.19 9.78 -6.05
N PHE A 65 2.09 10.14 -6.70
CA PHE A 65 1.94 11.43 -7.36
C PHE A 65 1.72 12.52 -6.31
N GLU A 66 2.56 13.55 -6.37
CA GLU A 66 2.43 14.78 -5.61
C GLU A 66 1.50 15.75 -6.35
N GLU A 67 0.96 16.75 -5.64
CA GLU A 67 0.03 17.76 -6.16
C GLU A 67 0.51 18.42 -7.46
N ASN A 68 1.80 18.77 -7.54
CA ASN A 68 2.43 19.37 -8.73
C ASN A 68 2.47 18.44 -9.96
N THR A 69 2.26 17.14 -9.81
CA THR A 69 2.27 16.15 -10.90
C THR A 69 0.88 15.71 -11.34
N ILE A 70 -0.17 16.10 -10.60
CA ILE A 70 -1.56 15.68 -10.88
C ILE A 70 -2.04 16.17 -12.25
N GLY A 71 -1.70 17.40 -12.64
CA GLY A 71 -2.05 17.92 -13.97
C GLY A 71 -1.47 17.07 -15.11
N GLU A 72 -0.21 16.64 -15.01
CA GLU A 72 0.43 15.78 -16.02
C GLU A 72 -0.18 14.37 -16.03
N LEU A 73 -0.53 13.84 -14.86
CA LEU A 73 -1.23 12.56 -14.72
C LEU A 73 -2.59 12.59 -15.40
N ILE A 74 -3.40 13.62 -15.12
CA ILE A 74 -4.70 13.84 -15.76
C ILE A 74 -4.52 13.93 -17.27
N ALA A 75 -3.60 14.76 -17.76
CA ALA A 75 -3.35 14.91 -19.20
C ALA A 75 -2.96 13.58 -19.87
N THR A 76 -2.21 12.73 -19.18
CA THR A 76 -1.78 11.42 -19.71
C THR A 76 -2.93 10.39 -19.75
N LEU A 77 -3.85 10.45 -18.78
CA LEU A 77 -4.97 9.50 -18.67
C LEU A 77 -6.24 9.96 -19.41
N LYS A 78 -6.41 11.25 -19.67
CA LYS A 78 -7.62 11.79 -20.32
C LYS A 78 -7.78 11.22 -21.73
N GLY A 79 -8.89 10.54 -21.98
CA GLY A 79 -9.17 9.87 -23.26
C GLY A 79 -8.37 8.59 -23.51
N ASN A 80 -7.60 8.11 -22.53
CA ASN A 80 -6.89 6.85 -22.62
C ASN A 80 -7.88 5.66 -22.56
N THR A 81 -7.73 4.70 -23.47
CA THR A 81 -8.56 3.48 -23.52
C THR A 81 -7.76 2.20 -23.26
N THR A 82 -6.45 2.34 -23.03
CA THR A 82 -5.54 1.23 -22.77
C THR A 82 -5.66 0.75 -21.32
N VAL A 83 -5.86 1.69 -20.39
CA VAL A 83 -5.94 1.41 -18.95
C VAL A 83 -7.21 1.97 -18.34
N LYS A 84 -7.65 1.34 -17.26
CA LYS A 84 -8.76 1.80 -16.43
C LYS A 84 -8.25 2.05 -15.02
N VAL A 85 -8.48 3.24 -14.48
CA VAL A 85 -8.19 3.54 -13.08
C VAL A 85 -9.17 2.78 -12.21
N GLN A 86 -8.73 1.66 -11.64
CA GLN A 86 -9.53 0.78 -10.80
C GLN A 86 -9.63 1.33 -9.37
N SER A 87 -8.53 1.89 -8.85
CA SER A 87 -8.54 2.60 -7.58
C SER A 87 -7.61 3.80 -7.53
N VAL A 88 -7.87 4.71 -6.59
CA VAL A 88 -6.98 5.78 -6.16
C VAL A 88 -6.68 5.56 -4.68
N LEU A 89 -5.42 5.63 -4.29
CA LEU A 89 -4.99 5.34 -2.94
C LEU A 89 -3.89 6.26 -2.44
N SER A 90 -3.77 6.34 -1.12
CA SER A 90 -2.58 6.86 -0.45
C SER A 90 -2.26 6.03 0.79
N HIS A 91 -1.24 6.41 1.56
CA HIS A 91 -0.81 5.73 2.77
C HIS A 91 -0.60 6.73 3.92
N LEU A 92 -1.26 6.48 5.04
CA LEU A 92 -1.03 7.24 6.26
C LEU A 92 0.33 6.85 6.87
N ALA A 93 1.14 7.84 7.24
CA ALA A 93 2.49 7.58 7.73
C ALA A 93 2.51 7.21 9.22
N THR A 94 1.62 7.81 10.02
CA THR A 94 1.61 7.72 11.50
C THR A 94 0.19 7.49 12.03
N SER A 95 -0.60 6.67 11.35
CA SER A 95 -1.99 6.36 11.77
C SER A 95 -2.07 5.62 13.10
N ASP A 96 -0.95 5.14 13.63
CA ASP A 96 -0.80 4.43 14.88
C ASP A 96 -0.43 5.31 16.08
N ASP A 97 -0.07 6.59 15.86
CA ASP A 97 0.31 7.55 16.90
C ASP A 97 -0.57 8.80 16.89
N MET A 98 -1.42 8.92 17.92
CA MET A 98 -2.37 10.03 18.06
C MET A 98 -1.71 11.38 18.36
N ASN A 99 -0.42 11.42 18.73
CA ASN A 99 0.32 12.68 18.83
C ASN A 99 0.47 13.38 17.47
N HIS A 100 0.30 12.62 16.38
CA HIS A 100 0.36 13.09 15.00
C HIS A 100 -1.01 13.21 14.34
N TYR A 101 -2.09 13.32 15.13
CA TYR A 101 -3.46 13.39 14.63
C TYR A 101 -3.65 14.45 13.54
N ASP A 102 -3.22 15.70 13.79
CA ASP A 102 -3.38 16.81 12.84
C ASP A 102 -2.65 16.54 11.52
N PHE A 103 -1.48 15.89 11.58
CA PHE A 103 -0.75 15.48 10.40
C PHE A 103 -1.53 14.43 9.60
N VAL A 104 -2.06 13.39 10.25
CA VAL A 104 -2.89 12.37 9.59
C VAL A 104 -4.13 12.98 8.96
N ILE A 105 -4.81 13.91 9.64
CA ILE A 105 -5.95 14.65 9.08
C ILE A 105 -5.54 15.45 7.85
N SER A 106 -4.37 16.10 7.86
CA SER A 106 -3.85 16.78 6.67
C SER A 106 -3.61 15.83 5.49
N GLN A 107 -3.12 14.61 5.74
CA GLN A 107 -2.95 13.58 4.71
C GLN A 107 -4.29 13.15 4.09
N ILE A 108 -5.32 12.99 4.93
CA ILE A 108 -6.68 12.62 4.51
C ILE A 108 -7.30 13.74 3.68
N HIS A 109 -7.21 15.00 4.12
CA HIS A 109 -7.73 16.14 3.36
C HIS A 109 -7.03 16.31 2.01
N LEU A 110 -5.71 16.14 1.96
CA LEU A 110 -4.97 16.21 0.70
C LEU A 110 -5.36 15.05 -0.23
N PHE A 111 -5.55 13.85 0.31
CA PHE A 111 -6.06 12.71 -0.46
C PHE A 111 -7.45 12.99 -1.03
N GLU A 112 -8.37 13.53 -0.24
CA GLU A 112 -9.71 13.90 -0.71
C GLU A 112 -9.64 14.90 -1.86
N LYS A 113 -8.84 15.97 -1.68
CA LYS A 113 -8.65 17.02 -2.70
C LYS A 113 -8.16 16.43 -4.02
N LEU A 114 -7.01 15.75 -3.99
CA LEU A 114 -6.35 15.27 -5.21
C LEU A 114 -7.11 14.11 -5.87
N SER A 115 -7.71 13.21 -5.08
CA SER A 115 -8.52 12.12 -5.63
C SER A 115 -9.82 12.63 -6.27
N SER A 116 -10.48 13.60 -5.65
CA SER A 116 -11.70 14.22 -6.21
C SER A 116 -11.42 15.04 -7.47
N GLU A 117 -10.27 15.72 -7.55
CA GLU A 117 -9.79 16.37 -8.77
C GLU A 117 -9.61 15.36 -9.91
N LEU A 118 -8.88 14.26 -9.65
CA LEU A 118 -8.70 13.18 -10.64
C LEU A 118 -10.01 12.59 -11.12
N ILE A 119 -10.94 12.31 -10.20
CA ILE A 119 -12.27 11.76 -10.48
C ILE A 119 -13.06 12.67 -11.41
N THR A 120 -13.09 13.97 -11.07
CA THR A 120 -13.84 14.98 -11.81
C THR A 120 -13.27 15.18 -13.21
N GLU A 121 -11.96 15.37 -13.32
CA GLU A 121 -11.30 15.70 -14.59
C GLU A 121 -11.25 14.55 -15.60
N LEU A 122 -11.23 13.31 -15.10
CA LEU A 122 -11.26 12.10 -15.92
C LEU A 122 -12.67 11.56 -16.13
N GLY A 123 -13.67 12.03 -15.38
CA GLY A 123 -15.05 11.53 -15.46
C GLY A 123 -15.18 10.06 -15.08
N ILE A 124 -14.44 9.61 -14.07
CA ILE A 124 -14.37 8.21 -13.61
C ILE A 124 -14.96 8.04 -12.22
N ASN A 125 -15.18 6.80 -11.77
CA ASN A 125 -15.61 6.50 -10.39
C ASN A 125 -14.82 5.30 -9.81
N PRO A 126 -13.53 5.49 -9.47
CA PRO A 126 -12.66 4.44 -8.97
C PRO A 126 -12.90 4.16 -7.48
N ILE A 127 -12.44 3.00 -7.00
CA ILE A 127 -12.39 2.72 -5.57
C ILE A 127 -11.40 3.68 -4.91
N ARG A 128 -11.77 4.31 -3.79
CA ARG A 128 -10.84 5.10 -2.97
C ARG A 128 -10.48 4.37 -1.69
N HIS A 129 -9.20 4.37 -1.32
CA HIS A 129 -8.72 3.73 -0.09
C HIS A 129 -7.41 4.31 0.44
N ILE A 130 -7.37 4.68 1.73
CA ILE A 130 -6.17 5.27 2.36
C ILE A 130 -5.73 4.54 3.65
N LEU A 131 -6.66 3.90 4.36
CA LEU A 131 -6.39 3.35 5.69
C LEU A 131 -5.61 2.03 5.64
N ASN A 132 -4.55 1.97 6.44
CA ASN A 132 -3.88 0.74 6.90
C ASN A 132 -4.57 0.23 8.18
N THR A 133 -4.06 -0.83 8.82
CA THR A 133 -4.67 -1.44 10.02
C THR A 133 -5.04 -0.41 11.10
N SER A 134 -4.07 0.37 11.61
CA SER A 134 -4.34 1.33 12.67
C SER A 134 -5.28 2.46 12.22
N GLY A 135 -5.22 2.82 10.94
CA GLY A 135 -6.12 3.81 10.34
C GLY A 135 -7.60 3.41 10.40
N ILE A 136 -7.92 2.11 10.25
CA ILE A 136 -9.29 1.60 10.27
C ILE A 136 -9.99 1.94 11.59
N SER A 137 -9.28 1.75 12.71
CA SER A 137 -9.78 1.98 14.06
C SER A 137 -9.71 3.45 14.46
N ASN A 138 -8.59 4.12 14.16
CA ASN A 138 -8.33 5.49 14.64
C ASN A 138 -9.01 6.58 13.80
N PHE A 139 -9.31 6.30 12.53
CA PHE A 139 -9.89 7.27 11.58
C PHE A 139 -11.06 6.66 10.78
N PRO A 140 -12.12 6.17 11.45
CA PRO A 140 -13.20 5.44 10.78
C PRO A 140 -13.96 6.27 9.73
N GLU A 141 -13.94 7.60 9.88
CA GLU A 141 -14.55 8.54 8.93
C GLU A 141 -13.87 8.54 7.54
N ALA A 142 -12.64 8.00 7.43
CA ALA A 142 -11.84 7.95 6.21
C ALA A 142 -11.79 6.55 5.56
N GLN A 143 -12.76 5.67 5.83
CA GLN A 143 -12.80 4.32 5.25
C GLN A 143 -13.12 4.28 3.75
N TYR A 144 -13.63 5.38 3.18
CA TYR A 144 -13.93 5.50 1.74
C TYR A 144 -14.68 4.28 1.19
N ASN A 145 -14.19 3.66 0.12
CA ASN A 145 -14.80 2.48 -0.50
C ASN A 145 -14.14 1.18 -0.06
N MET A 146 -12.91 1.23 0.45
CA MET A 146 -12.10 0.08 0.82
C MET A 146 -11.01 0.46 1.84
N VAL A 147 -10.59 -0.49 2.65
CA VAL A 147 -9.46 -0.37 3.58
C VAL A 147 -8.42 -1.47 3.31
N ARG A 148 -7.17 -1.27 3.74
CA ARG A 148 -6.10 -2.27 3.59
C ARG A 148 -5.71 -2.83 4.95
N LEU A 149 -6.39 -3.90 5.36
CA LEU A 149 -6.10 -4.63 6.59
C LEU A 149 -4.80 -5.45 6.43
N GLY A 150 -3.72 -4.96 7.05
CA GLY A 150 -2.41 -5.60 7.02
C GLY A 150 -2.13 -6.41 8.28
N ILE A 151 -1.41 -5.82 9.23
CA ILE A 151 -0.94 -6.50 10.44
C ILE A 151 -2.10 -7.00 11.34
N GLY A 152 -3.26 -6.34 11.28
CA GLY A 152 -4.49 -6.76 11.95
C GLY A 152 -5.01 -8.12 11.47
N LEU A 153 -4.74 -8.52 10.23
CA LEU A 153 -5.05 -9.88 9.73
C LEU A 153 -4.30 -10.96 10.52
N TYR A 154 -3.15 -10.61 11.10
CA TYR A 154 -2.32 -11.52 11.90
C TYR A 154 -2.60 -11.41 13.40
N GLY A 155 -3.67 -10.70 13.79
CA GLY A 155 -4.10 -10.59 15.17
C GLY A 155 -3.35 -9.54 15.99
N VAL A 156 -2.87 -8.48 15.36
CA VAL A 156 -2.06 -7.43 16.00
C VAL A 156 -2.71 -6.07 15.78
N SER A 157 -2.94 -5.34 16.88
CA SER A 157 -3.36 -3.93 16.89
C SER A 157 -2.40 -3.09 17.73
N ASN A 158 -2.36 -1.79 17.44
CA ASN A 158 -1.66 -0.77 18.24
C ASN A 158 -2.50 -0.28 19.44
N ASP A 159 -3.80 -0.59 19.48
CA ASP A 159 -4.68 -0.26 20.60
C ASP A 159 -4.86 -1.47 21.53
N PRO A 160 -4.46 -1.38 22.82
CA PRO A 160 -4.68 -2.44 23.81
C PRO A 160 -6.15 -2.83 24.04
N VAL A 161 -7.10 -1.94 23.76
CA VAL A 161 -8.53 -2.23 23.84
C VAL A 161 -8.97 -3.08 22.66
N GLU A 162 -8.62 -2.66 21.43
CA GLU A 162 -8.88 -3.43 20.20
C GLU A 162 -8.18 -4.81 20.24
N GLN A 163 -6.93 -4.86 20.71
CA GLN A 163 -6.12 -6.08 20.75
C GLN A 163 -6.80 -7.24 21.50
N LYS A 164 -7.71 -6.95 22.44
CA LYS A 164 -8.49 -7.97 23.17
C LYS A 164 -9.46 -8.75 22.28
N TYR A 165 -9.81 -8.20 21.12
CA TYR A 165 -10.69 -8.82 20.13
C TYR A 165 -9.93 -9.50 18.99
N LEU A 166 -8.60 -9.45 19.00
CA LEU A 166 -7.73 -10.00 17.97
C LEU A 166 -6.92 -11.18 18.52
N GLU A 167 -6.88 -12.27 17.76
CA GLU A 167 -6.13 -13.48 18.10
C GLU A 167 -4.86 -13.58 17.25
N ASN A 168 -3.70 -13.67 17.91
CA ASN A 168 -2.42 -13.85 17.21
C ASN A 168 -2.39 -15.18 16.44
N VAL A 169 -2.08 -15.12 15.15
CA VAL A 169 -2.16 -16.29 14.26
C VAL A 169 -0.88 -17.13 14.20
N GLY A 170 0.22 -16.70 14.81
CA GLY A 170 1.53 -17.31 14.64
C GLY A 170 2.40 -17.29 15.89
N THR A 171 2.74 -18.46 16.42
CA THR A 171 3.68 -18.60 17.54
C THR A 171 4.94 -19.34 17.11
N LEU A 172 6.11 -18.73 17.31
CA LEU A 172 7.40 -19.41 17.17
C LEU A 172 7.73 -20.16 18.45
N LYS A 173 7.99 -21.47 18.33
CA LYS A 173 8.39 -22.34 19.45
C LYS A 173 9.72 -23.01 19.13
N SER A 174 10.51 -23.28 20.17
CA SER A 174 11.74 -24.07 20.08
C SER A 174 11.89 -24.91 21.34
N ILE A 175 12.89 -25.80 21.36
CA ILE A 175 13.21 -26.65 22.50
C ILE A 175 14.63 -26.34 22.99
N ILE A 176 14.84 -26.41 24.30
CA ILE A 176 16.17 -26.29 24.89
C ILE A 176 16.98 -27.49 24.44
N SER A 177 18.00 -27.27 23.59
CA SER A 177 18.88 -28.34 23.13
C SER A 177 19.86 -28.77 24.21
N GLN A 178 20.32 -27.83 25.04
CA GLN A 178 21.23 -28.13 26.14
C GLN A 178 21.18 -27.04 27.22
N VAL A 179 21.27 -27.48 28.48
CA VAL A 179 21.55 -26.62 29.63
C VAL A 179 22.98 -26.92 30.11
N ARG A 180 23.80 -25.89 30.31
CA ARG A 180 25.16 -26.00 30.88
C ARG A 180 25.41 -24.86 31.86
N THR A 181 26.26 -25.14 32.84
CA THR A 181 26.89 -24.11 33.68
C THR A 181 28.32 -23.89 33.20
N ILE A 182 28.74 -22.64 33.07
CA ILE A 182 30.11 -22.27 32.69
C ILE A 182 30.83 -21.57 33.85
N PRO A 183 32.14 -21.78 34.04
CA PRO A 183 32.94 -21.07 35.04
C PRO A 183 32.99 -19.55 34.83
N ALA A 184 33.22 -18.80 35.91
CA ALA A 184 33.49 -17.37 35.81
C ALA A 184 34.82 -17.13 35.07
N GLY A 185 34.81 -16.20 34.11
CA GLY A 185 35.97 -15.88 33.26
C GLY A 185 35.98 -16.60 31.91
N ASP A 186 35.12 -17.61 31.70
CA ASP A 186 34.87 -18.19 30.38
C ASP A 186 33.90 -17.32 29.56
N SER A 187 33.90 -17.53 28.24
CA SER A 187 33.10 -16.73 27.29
C SER A 187 32.12 -17.58 26.46
N VAL A 188 31.02 -16.99 26.00
CA VAL A 188 29.96 -17.63 25.20
C VAL A 188 29.89 -17.07 23.78
N GLY A 189 29.68 -17.97 22.82
CA GLY A 189 29.43 -17.62 21.42
C GLY A 189 30.68 -17.23 20.62
N TYR A 190 30.49 -17.04 19.32
CA TYR A 190 31.57 -16.61 18.43
C TYR A 190 32.08 -15.21 18.80
N GLY A 191 33.40 -15.02 18.74
CA GLY A 191 34.04 -13.74 19.06
C GLY A 191 34.12 -13.40 20.55
N ARG A 192 33.72 -14.30 21.46
CA ARG A 192 33.90 -14.18 22.92
C ARG A 192 33.36 -12.87 23.51
N ARG A 193 32.19 -12.43 23.04
CA ARG A 193 31.57 -11.14 23.44
C ARG A 193 30.75 -11.20 24.72
N PHE A 194 30.48 -12.41 25.22
CA PHE A 194 29.74 -12.69 26.44
C PHE A 194 30.53 -13.66 27.30
#